data_AF-A0A349CKC2-F1
#
_entry.id   AF-A0A349CKC2-F1
#
_cell.length_a   1.000
_cell.length_b   1.000
_cell.length_c   1.000
_cell.angle_alpha   90.00
_cell.angle_beta   90.00
_cell.angle_gamma   90.00
#
_symmetry.space_group_name_H-M   'P 1'
#
loop_
_entity.id
_entity.type
_entity.pdbx_description
1 polymer ?
#
loop_
_entity_poly.entity_id
_entity_poly.type
_entity_poly.pdbx_seq_one_letter_code
_entity_poly.pdbx_strand_id
1 'polypeptide(L)'
;MNRNKWLVIILLAVICALGIVISSYADYLLLSRLPWLLAVSTIAGIILGLLNVRFKSKTVVEDGEISRHGIGAFIQHWLTGLGIFLLIISGFIMGFLFFPPIADTPKSVLFPLNMHFIGLNITLLGGFYFLTDYILSGRFSILMPNIKDITQGTIGKYLLRKKWTAEGKYLSSQKSAFLATAILGGAQIITGSIKVMGHFWDIPSATLAITTAIHDIFSLLFIIMLLIHILFVLVFAEHRILLKSWFTGKVSESYAKEKHEDWYDELTKQKK
;
A
#
# COMPACT_ATOMS: atom_id res chain seq x y z
N MET A 1 12.07 -8.23 17.08
CA MET A 1 11.99 -7.33 15.92
C MET A 1 13.28 -6.52 15.87
N ASN A 2 13.92 -6.38 14.70
CA ASN A 2 15.20 -5.67 14.60
C ASN A 2 15.05 -4.18 14.95
N ARG A 3 16.07 -3.61 15.63
CA ARG A 3 16.15 -2.19 16.06
C ARG A 3 15.74 -1.21 14.96
N ASN A 4 16.18 -1.46 13.72
CA ASN A 4 15.89 -0.57 12.59
C ASN A 4 14.39 -0.49 12.25
N LYS A 5 13.62 -1.58 12.42
CA LYS A 5 12.17 -1.57 12.15
C LYS A 5 11.40 -0.80 13.22
N TRP A 6 11.85 -0.85 14.48
CA TRP A 6 11.29 -0.01 15.55
C TRP A 6 11.49 1.47 15.26
N LEU A 7 12.69 1.86 14.80
CA LEU A 7 12.96 3.25 14.41
C LEU A 7 12.02 3.72 13.29
N VAL A 8 11.74 2.85 12.30
CA VAL A 8 10.77 3.16 11.23
C VAL A 8 9.36 3.35 11.80
N ILE A 9 8.89 2.48 12.69
CA ILE A 9 7.56 2.61 13.31
C ILE A 9 7.45 3.93 14.09
N ILE A 10 8.46 4.26 14.89
CA ILE A 10 8.50 5.51 15.66
C ILE A 10 8.48 6.70 14.70
N LEU A 11 9.28 6.67 13.63
CA LEU A 11 9.30 7.72 12.61
C LEU A 11 7.92 7.90 11.95
N LEU A 12 7.25 6.81 11.58
CA LEU A 12 5.90 6.85 11.00
C LEU A 12 4.88 7.46 11.98
N ALA A 13 4.98 7.11 13.27
CA ALA A 13 4.13 7.70 14.31
C ALA A 13 4.38 9.20 14.49
N VAL A 14 5.65 9.63 14.48
CA VAL A 14 6.03 11.04 14.55
C VAL A 14 5.52 11.81 13.33
N ILE A 15 5.68 11.26 12.11
CA ILE A 15 5.16 11.87 10.88
C ILE A 15 3.64 12.06 10.98
N CYS A 16 2.91 11.05 11.45
CA CYS A 16 1.47 11.13 11.65
C CYS A 16 1.08 12.22 12.67
N ALA A 17 1.75 12.24 13.83
CA ALA A 17 1.51 13.23 14.88
C ALA A 17 1.80 14.66 14.42
N LEU A 18 2.92 14.87 13.72
CA LEU A 18 3.25 16.17 13.12
C LEU A 18 2.21 16.58 12.07
N GLY A 19 1.74 15.64 11.25
CA GLY A 19 0.69 15.90 10.27
C GLY A 19 -0.61 16.38 10.92
N ILE A 20 -1.01 15.74 12.02
CA ILE A 20 -2.18 16.16 12.83
C ILE A 20 -1.96 17.57 13.37
N VAL A 21 -0.84 17.82 14.04
CA VAL A 21 -0.53 19.14 14.63
C VAL A 21 -0.55 20.23 13.55
N ILE A 22 0.18 20.04 12.44
CA ILE A 22 0.22 21.01 11.34
C ILE A 22 -1.19 21.27 10.81
N SER A 23 -1.98 20.22 10.58
CA SER A 23 -3.35 20.36 10.06
C SER A 23 -4.31 21.03 11.04
N SER A 24 -4.11 20.85 12.35
CA SER A 24 -4.95 21.45 13.39
C SER A 24 -4.71 22.94 13.57
N TYR A 25 -3.49 23.42 13.32
CA TYR A 25 -3.14 24.84 13.48
C TYR A 25 -3.11 25.63 12.17
N ALA A 26 -3.16 24.95 11.02
CA ALA A 26 -3.22 25.62 9.72
C ALA A 26 -4.57 26.33 9.53
N ASP A 27 -4.51 27.64 9.27
CA ASP A 27 -5.65 28.48 8.86
C ASP A 27 -5.79 28.58 7.33
N TYR A 28 -4.98 27.81 6.60
CA TYR A 28 -4.98 27.73 5.14
C TYR A 28 -4.94 26.28 4.65
N LEU A 29 -5.27 26.09 3.37
CA LEU A 29 -5.12 24.80 2.70
C LEU A 29 -3.64 24.55 2.37
N LEU A 30 -3.04 23.48 2.90
CA LEU A 30 -1.63 23.13 2.66
C LEU A 30 -1.33 22.99 1.16
N LEU A 31 -2.25 22.42 0.40
CA LEU A 31 -2.12 22.28 -1.06
C LEU A 31 -1.93 23.63 -1.77
N SER A 32 -2.56 24.71 -1.32
CA SER A 32 -2.44 26.01 -1.99
C SER A 32 -1.11 26.71 -1.72
N ARG A 33 -0.47 26.43 -0.58
CA ARG A 33 0.83 27.02 -0.20
C ARG A 33 2.01 26.13 -0.57
N LEU A 34 1.83 24.82 -0.52
CA LEU A 34 2.90 23.83 -0.65
C LEU A 34 2.62 22.80 -1.76
N PRO A 35 2.10 23.18 -2.95
CA PRO A 35 1.78 22.19 -4.00
C PRO A 35 3.01 21.43 -4.48
N TRP A 36 4.18 22.05 -4.39
CA TRP A 36 5.48 21.46 -4.73
C TRP A 36 5.83 20.22 -3.90
N LEU A 37 5.19 20.01 -2.73
CA LEU A 37 5.39 18.80 -1.94
C LEU A 37 4.98 17.53 -2.70
N LEU A 38 3.99 17.62 -3.61
CA LEU A 38 3.58 16.48 -4.45
C LEU A 38 4.74 15.99 -5.33
N ALA A 39 5.46 16.94 -5.93
CA ALA A 39 6.64 16.65 -6.76
C ALA A 39 7.80 16.14 -5.89
N VAL A 40 8.07 16.79 -4.76
CA VAL A 40 9.14 16.36 -3.83
C VAL A 40 8.91 14.96 -3.32
N SER A 41 7.69 14.62 -2.89
CA SER A 41 7.34 13.28 -2.41
C SER A 41 7.52 12.22 -3.49
N THR A 42 7.10 12.52 -4.71
CA THR A 42 7.26 11.65 -5.88
C THR A 42 8.74 11.40 -6.19
N ILE A 43 9.54 12.47 -6.32
CA ILE A 43 10.97 12.40 -6.62
C ILE A 43 11.74 11.67 -5.51
N ALA A 44 11.44 11.99 -4.25
CA ALA A 44 12.05 11.30 -3.11
C ALA A 44 11.73 9.80 -3.13
N GLY A 45 10.51 9.41 -3.50
CA GLY A 45 10.12 8.01 -3.66
C GLY A 45 10.96 7.31 -4.73
N ILE A 46 11.12 7.94 -5.89
CA ILE A 46 11.95 7.42 -6.98
C ILE A 46 13.41 7.24 -6.51
N ILE A 47 13.99 8.24 -5.86
CA ILE A 47 15.37 8.18 -5.34
C ILE A 47 15.52 7.03 -4.34
N LEU A 48 14.59 6.88 -3.38
CA LEU A 48 14.61 5.76 -2.43
C LEU A 48 14.50 4.41 -3.14
N GLY A 49 13.70 4.31 -4.20
CA GLY A 49 13.60 3.13 -5.04
C GLY A 49 14.93 2.77 -5.68
N LEU A 50 15.59 3.73 -6.32
CA LEU A 50 16.91 3.57 -6.93
C LEU A 50 17.96 3.10 -5.90
N LEU A 51 18.00 3.74 -4.73
CA LEU A 51 18.91 3.37 -3.65
C LEU A 51 18.64 1.94 -3.16
N ASN A 52 17.36 1.57 -2.99
CA ASN A 52 16.99 0.24 -2.53
C ASN A 52 17.35 -0.85 -3.54
N VAL A 53 17.21 -0.60 -4.84
CA VAL A 53 17.66 -1.54 -5.88
C VAL A 53 19.16 -1.79 -5.76
N ARG A 54 19.95 -0.72 -5.55
CA ARG A 54 21.41 -0.79 -5.43
C ARG A 54 21.89 -1.51 -4.17
N PHE A 55 21.22 -1.31 -3.03
CA PHE A 55 21.66 -1.83 -1.72
C PHE A 55 20.82 -3.00 -1.20
N LYS A 56 20.05 -3.65 -2.08
CA LYS A 56 19.11 -4.71 -1.68
C LYS A 56 19.84 -5.92 -1.10
N SER A 57 19.44 -6.34 0.10
CA SER A 57 19.92 -7.59 0.69
C SER A 57 19.40 -8.80 -0.11
N LYS A 58 20.28 -9.79 -0.34
CA LYS A 58 19.89 -11.08 -0.93
C LYS A 58 19.04 -11.89 0.05
N THR A 59 18.23 -12.81 -0.49
CA THR A 59 17.56 -13.82 0.34
C THR A 59 18.63 -14.74 0.93
N VAL A 60 18.64 -14.89 2.24
CA VAL A 60 19.51 -15.80 2.99
C VAL A 60 18.66 -16.91 3.59
N VAL A 61 19.16 -18.13 3.51
CA VAL A 61 18.58 -19.33 4.14
C VAL A 61 19.63 -19.87 5.10
N GLU A 62 19.40 -19.68 6.39
CA GLU A 62 20.35 -19.96 7.48
C GLU A 62 19.58 -20.42 8.72
N ASP A 63 20.10 -21.44 9.41
CA ASP A 63 19.54 -21.99 10.66
C ASP A 63 18.04 -22.33 10.60
N GLY A 64 17.57 -22.90 9.49
CA GLY A 64 16.16 -23.28 9.31
C GLY A 64 15.20 -22.10 9.12
N GLU A 65 15.72 -20.89 8.88
CA GLU A 65 14.94 -19.68 8.61
C GLU A 65 15.29 -19.08 7.24
N ILE A 66 14.30 -18.48 6.60
CA ILE A 66 14.42 -17.82 5.30
C ILE A 66 14.12 -16.33 5.45
N SER A 67 15.05 -15.48 5.03
CA SER A 67 14.82 -14.03 5.00
C SER A 67 13.78 -13.70 3.91
N ARG A 68 12.61 -13.20 4.30
CA ARG A 68 11.49 -12.92 3.40
C ARG A 68 11.38 -11.45 3.04
N HIS A 69 11.49 -10.56 4.04
CA HIS A 69 11.29 -9.12 3.91
C HIS A 69 12.44 -8.34 4.55
N GLY A 70 13.19 -7.62 3.72
CA GLY A 70 14.19 -6.65 4.16
C GLY A 70 13.58 -5.35 4.67
N ILE A 71 14.43 -4.43 5.15
CA ILE A 71 13.98 -3.13 5.70
C ILE A 71 13.30 -2.25 4.64
N GLY A 72 13.78 -2.26 3.39
CA GLY A 72 13.17 -1.48 2.32
C GLY A 72 11.74 -1.90 2.01
N ALA A 73 11.49 -3.22 1.91
CA ALA A 73 10.14 -3.75 1.74
C ALA A 73 9.23 -3.37 2.91
N PHE A 74 9.76 -3.42 4.14
CA PHE A 74 9.02 -3.00 5.34
C PHE A 74 8.62 -1.52 5.26
N ILE A 75 9.55 -0.63 4.90
CA ILE A 75 9.27 0.80 4.73
C ILE A 75 8.22 1.00 3.64
N GLN A 76 8.40 0.41 2.45
CA GLN A 76 7.45 0.54 1.33
C GLN A 76 6.02 0.15 1.76
N HIS A 77 5.86 -0.97 2.44
CA HIS A 77 4.54 -1.47 2.86
C HIS A 77 3.89 -0.57 3.91
N TRP A 78 4.57 -0.28 5.03
CA TRP A 78 3.97 0.44 6.14
C TRP A 78 3.84 1.94 5.88
N LEU A 79 4.75 2.53 5.10
CA LEU A 79 4.62 3.92 4.65
C LEU A 79 3.41 4.10 3.74
N THR A 80 3.25 3.23 2.75
CA THR A 80 2.08 3.25 1.86
C THR A 80 0.79 2.98 2.64
N GLY A 81 0.80 2.02 3.56
CA GLY A 81 -0.32 1.72 4.43
C GLY A 81 -0.75 2.94 5.27
N LEU A 82 0.20 3.61 5.92
CA LEU A 82 -0.09 4.85 6.67
C LEU A 82 -0.76 5.90 5.79
N GLY A 83 -0.21 6.17 4.60
CA GLY A 83 -0.79 7.13 3.66
C GLY A 83 -2.22 6.78 3.26
N ILE A 84 -2.49 5.51 2.94
CA ILE A 84 -3.82 5.02 2.60
C ILE A 84 -4.80 5.20 3.77
N PHE A 85 -4.40 4.87 5.01
CA PHE A 85 -5.27 5.07 6.17
C PHE A 85 -5.61 6.55 6.39
N LEU A 86 -4.62 7.45 6.24
CA LEU A 86 -4.86 8.89 6.34
C LEU A 86 -5.82 9.39 5.25
N LEU A 87 -5.65 8.94 4.01
CA LEU A 87 -6.55 9.27 2.89
C LEU A 87 -7.98 8.81 3.14
N ILE A 88 -8.16 7.56 3.60
CA ILE A 88 -9.49 7.00 3.90
C ILE A 88 -10.15 7.78 5.04
N ILE A 89 -9.46 7.93 6.19
CA ILE A 89 -10.02 8.59 7.37
C ILE A 89 -10.41 10.03 7.07
N SER A 90 -9.52 10.80 6.41
CA SER A 90 -9.83 12.17 6.02
C SER A 90 -10.96 12.25 4.98
N GLY A 91 -11.02 11.31 4.04
CA GLY A 91 -12.12 11.18 3.07
C GLY A 91 -13.48 11.02 3.76
N PHE A 92 -13.58 10.11 4.73
CA PHE A 92 -14.81 9.94 5.51
C PHE A 92 -15.21 11.21 6.29
N ILE A 93 -14.25 11.94 6.86
CA ILE A 93 -14.55 13.18 7.60
C ILE A 93 -15.12 14.26 6.67
N MET A 94 -14.63 14.35 5.42
CA MET A 94 -15.15 15.28 4.40
C MET A 94 -16.52 14.88 3.83
N GLY A 95 -17.02 13.70 4.16
CA GLY A 95 -18.21 13.09 3.55
C GLY A 95 -17.81 12.10 2.46
N PHE A 96 -18.53 10.97 2.41
CA PHE A 96 -18.17 9.85 1.56
C PHE A 96 -19.42 9.11 1.08
N LEU A 97 -19.73 9.17 -0.22
CA LEU A 97 -20.93 8.56 -0.82
C LEU A 97 -22.21 8.91 -0.03
N PHE A 98 -22.75 7.93 0.71
CA PHE A 98 -23.97 8.03 1.51
C PHE A 98 -23.70 8.35 2.98
N PHE A 99 -22.44 8.50 3.39
CA PHE A 99 -22.06 8.97 4.70
C PHE A 99 -22.00 10.50 4.70
N PRO A 100 -22.81 11.18 5.53
CA PRO A 100 -22.81 12.64 5.60
C PRO A 100 -21.45 13.15 6.09
N PRO A 101 -21.05 14.37 5.70
CA PRO A 101 -19.82 14.98 6.18
C PRO A 101 -19.85 15.17 7.70
N ILE A 102 -18.73 14.84 8.36
CA ILE A 102 -18.52 15.19 9.77
C ILE A 102 -18.03 16.65 9.87
N ALA A 103 -17.26 17.10 8.87
CA ALA A 103 -16.83 18.47 8.71
C ALA A 103 -17.61 19.16 7.57
N ASP A 104 -18.58 19.98 7.93
CA ASP A 104 -19.60 20.56 7.04
C ASP A 104 -19.51 22.08 6.86
N THR A 105 -18.55 22.74 7.51
CA THR A 105 -18.30 24.18 7.37
C THR A 105 -16.98 24.43 6.64
N PRO A 106 -16.80 25.60 5.99
CA PRO A 106 -15.52 25.96 5.37
C PRO A 106 -14.33 25.92 6.33
N LYS A 107 -14.56 26.21 7.62
CA LYS A 107 -13.50 26.16 8.64
C LYS A 107 -13.22 24.72 9.09
N SER A 108 -14.25 23.92 9.33
CA SER A 108 -14.07 22.54 9.81
C SER A 108 -13.49 21.62 8.74
N VAL A 109 -13.73 21.89 7.45
CA VAL A 109 -13.21 21.07 6.33
C VAL A 109 -11.72 21.28 6.05
N LEU A 110 -11.09 22.34 6.58
CA LEU A 110 -9.65 22.59 6.41
C LEU A 110 -8.80 21.46 7.00
N PHE A 111 -9.11 21.02 8.23
CA PHE A 111 -8.37 19.94 8.88
C PHE A 111 -8.34 18.65 8.05
N PRO A 112 -9.50 18.05 7.66
CA PRO A 112 -9.47 16.82 6.89
C PRO A 112 -8.89 17.01 5.48
N LEU A 113 -9.08 18.16 4.81
CA LEU A 113 -8.39 18.43 3.53
C LEU A 113 -6.87 18.44 3.68
N ASN A 114 -6.35 19.07 4.74
CA ASN A 114 -4.92 19.10 5.03
C ASN A 114 -4.38 17.72 5.39
N MET A 115 -5.11 16.95 6.20
CA MET A 115 -4.77 15.55 6.49
C MET A 115 -4.81 14.67 5.24
N HIS A 116 -5.75 14.92 4.33
CA HIS A 116 -5.83 14.22 3.05
C HIS A 116 -4.63 14.55 2.18
N PHE A 117 -4.20 15.82 2.13
CA PHE A 117 -3.00 16.23 1.42
C PHE A 117 -1.72 15.61 2.02
N ILE A 118 -1.61 15.50 3.34
CA ILE A 118 -0.50 14.79 4.00
C ILE A 118 -0.52 13.30 3.63
N GLY A 119 -1.68 12.64 3.72
CA GLY A 119 -1.87 11.26 3.31
C GLY A 119 -1.50 11.02 1.85
N LEU A 120 -1.83 11.97 0.97
CA LEU A 120 -1.48 11.95 -0.45
C LEU A 120 0.04 11.99 -0.64
N ASN A 121 0.74 12.91 0.03
CA ASN A 121 2.20 13.01 -0.05
C ASN A 121 2.90 11.73 0.44
N ILE A 122 2.46 11.17 1.57
CA ILE A 122 2.98 9.90 2.11
C ILE A 122 2.73 8.74 1.13
N THR A 123 1.53 8.69 0.53
CA THR A 123 1.16 7.64 -0.43
C THR A 123 1.97 7.77 -1.73
N LEU A 124 2.19 8.97 -2.25
CA LEU A 124 3.05 9.20 -3.41
C LEU A 124 4.49 8.77 -3.13
N LEU A 125 5.04 9.16 -1.96
CA LEU A 125 6.37 8.74 -1.54
C LEU A 125 6.50 7.22 -1.48
N GLY A 126 5.59 6.54 -0.77
CA GLY A 126 5.60 5.08 -0.64
C GLY A 126 5.34 4.35 -1.95
N GLY A 127 4.39 4.83 -2.74
CA GLY A 127 3.99 4.27 -4.04
C GLY A 127 5.10 4.35 -5.08
N PHE A 128 5.72 5.52 -5.25
CA PHE A 128 6.84 5.67 -6.19
C PHE A 128 8.11 4.98 -5.70
N TYR A 129 8.32 4.88 -4.39
CA TYR A 129 9.38 4.04 -3.83
C TYR A 129 9.18 2.57 -4.21
N PHE A 130 7.99 2.02 -3.96
CA PHE A 130 7.66 0.66 -4.34
C PHE A 130 7.76 0.43 -5.86
N LEU A 131 7.16 1.30 -6.66
CA LEU A 131 7.07 1.16 -8.11
C LEU A 131 8.45 1.17 -8.75
N THR A 132 9.29 2.12 -8.37
CA THR A 132 10.66 2.24 -8.90
C THR A 132 11.50 1.01 -8.53
N ASP A 133 11.42 0.54 -7.29
CA ASP A 133 12.14 -0.66 -6.86
C ASP A 133 11.72 -1.91 -7.65
N TYR A 134 10.41 -2.13 -7.84
CA TYR A 134 9.91 -3.34 -8.49
C TYR A 134 10.07 -3.35 -10.00
N ILE A 135 9.95 -2.19 -10.66
CA ILE A 135 10.23 -2.06 -12.09
C ILE A 135 11.72 -2.29 -12.35
N LEU A 136 12.60 -1.55 -11.67
CA LEU A 136 14.03 -1.59 -11.97
C LEU A 136 14.72 -2.87 -11.48
N SER A 137 14.18 -3.54 -10.46
CA SER A 137 14.66 -4.87 -10.07
C SER A 137 14.13 -6.02 -10.93
N GLY A 138 13.23 -5.75 -11.88
CA GLY A 138 12.63 -6.77 -12.75
C GLY A 138 11.73 -7.78 -12.01
N ARG A 139 11.23 -7.42 -10.82
CA ARG A 139 10.49 -8.33 -9.92
C ARG A 139 8.98 -8.21 -10.01
N PHE A 140 8.48 -7.39 -10.93
CA PHE A 140 7.04 -7.18 -11.07
C PHE A 140 6.29 -8.49 -11.37
N SER A 141 6.90 -9.40 -12.14
CA SER A 141 6.36 -10.73 -12.44
C SER A 141 6.07 -11.59 -11.21
N ILE A 142 6.81 -11.41 -10.11
CA ILE A 142 6.61 -12.16 -8.86
C ILE A 142 5.30 -11.75 -8.16
N LEU A 143 4.82 -10.52 -8.40
CA LEU A 143 3.59 -9.98 -7.82
C LEU A 143 2.37 -10.15 -8.73
N MET A 144 2.58 -10.20 -10.04
CA MET A 144 1.49 -10.30 -11.00
C MET A 144 0.89 -11.71 -11.00
N PRO A 145 -0.43 -11.84 -10.78
CA PRO A 145 -1.09 -13.13 -10.86
C PRO A 145 -1.23 -13.57 -12.33
N ASN A 146 -1.05 -14.86 -12.58
CA ASN A 146 -1.54 -15.48 -13.80
C ASN A 146 -3.02 -15.90 -13.65
N ILE A 147 -3.66 -16.36 -14.74
CA ILE A 147 -5.07 -16.77 -14.71
C ILE A 147 -5.34 -17.90 -13.72
N LYS A 148 -4.39 -18.83 -13.51
CA LYS A 148 -4.54 -19.93 -12.55
C LYS A 148 -4.42 -19.43 -11.11
N ASP A 149 -3.54 -18.46 -10.84
CA ASP A 149 -3.45 -17.80 -9.52
C ASP A 149 -4.83 -17.22 -9.13
N ILE A 150 -5.55 -16.60 -10.07
CA ILE A 150 -6.87 -16.02 -9.79
C ILE A 150 -7.93 -17.12 -9.67
N THR A 151 -8.10 -17.93 -10.73
CA THR A 151 -9.24 -18.85 -10.84
C THR A 151 -9.13 -20.05 -9.91
N GLN A 152 -7.93 -20.62 -9.76
CA GLN A 152 -7.69 -21.83 -8.96
C GLN A 152 -7.09 -21.48 -7.60
N GLY A 153 -6.05 -20.64 -7.57
CA GLY A 153 -5.31 -20.31 -6.34
C GLY A 153 -6.03 -19.35 -5.40
N THR A 154 -6.87 -18.45 -5.91
CA THR A 154 -7.63 -17.49 -5.10
C THR A 154 -9.08 -17.93 -4.96
N ILE A 155 -9.82 -17.96 -6.07
CA ILE A 155 -11.24 -18.33 -6.07
C ILE A 155 -11.40 -19.81 -5.71
N GLY A 156 -10.70 -20.71 -6.41
CA GLY A 156 -10.76 -22.15 -6.16
C GLY A 156 -10.41 -22.52 -4.72
N LYS A 157 -9.30 -22.01 -4.20
CA LYS A 157 -8.80 -22.31 -2.85
C LYS A 157 -9.69 -21.75 -1.74
N TYR A 158 -10.00 -20.46 -1.77
CA TYR A 158 -10.64 -19.79 -0.64
C TYR A 158 -12.18 -19.76 -0.73
N LEU A 159 -12.76 -19.73 -1.93
CA LEU A 159 -14.22 -19.75 -2.09
C LEU A 159 -14.76 -21.16 -2.34
N LEU A 160 -14.04 -21.98 -3.13
CA LEU A 160 -14.49 -23.33 -3.50
C LEU A 160 -13.81 -24.46 -2.71
N ARG A 161 -12.91 -24.14 -1.77
CA ARG A 161 -12.17 -25.10 -0.93
C ARG A 161 -11.40 -26.17 -1.72
N LYS A 162 -10.96 -25.85 -2.94
CA LYS A 162 -10.15 -26.74 -3.78
C LYS A 162 -8.69 -26.71 -3.31
N LYS A 163 -8.00 -27.86 -3.43
CA LYS A 163 -6.56 -27.95 -3.14
C LYS A 163 -5.77 -27.15 -4.19
N TRP A 164 -4.83 -26.33 -3.71
CA TRP A 164 -3.90 -25.56 -4.54
C TRP A 164 -2.56 -25.46 -3.80
N THR A 165 -1.47 -25.87 -4.44
CA THR A 165 -0.12 -25.93 -3.84
C THR A 165 0.95 -25.18 -4.64
N ALA A 166 0.65 -24.79 -5.88
CA ALA A 166 1.53 -24.01 -6.75
C ALA A 166 1.62 -22.55 -6.28
N GLU A 167 2.25 -22.34 -5.13
CA GLU A 167 2.37 -21.08 -4.43
C GLU A 167 3.82 -20.60 -4.48
N GLY A 168 4.04 -19.47 -5.16
CA GLY A 168 5.34 -18.80 -5.21
C GLY A 168 5.62 -17.98 -3.94
N LYS A 169 6.58 -17.05 -4.01
CA LYS A 169 6.94 -16.21 -2.86
C LYS A 169 5.71 -15.53 -2.25
N TYR A 170 4.85 -14.98 -3.09
CA TYR A 170 3.55 -14.46 -2.68
C TYR A 170 2.47 -15.47 -3.05
N LEU A 171 1.53 -15.67 -2.12
CA LEU A 171 0.39 -16.55 -2.35
C LEU A 171 -0.47 -16.01 -3.50
N SER A 172 -1.19 -16.88 -4.20
CA SER A 172 -2.09 -16.47 -5.28
C SER A 172 -3.12 -15.44 -4.81
N SER A 173 -3.62 -15.55 -3.57
CA SER A 173 -4.49 -14.52 -2.96
C SER A 173 -3.80 -13.17 -2.78
N GLN A 174 -2.51 -13.16 -2.45
CA GLN A 174 -1.71 -11.94 -2.32
C GLN A 174 -1.43 -11.30 -3.68
N LYS A 175 -1.15 -12.10 -4.71
CA LYS A 175 -1.00 -11.61 -6.09
C LYS A 175 -2.31 -11.03 -6.63
N SER A 176 -3.44 -11.70 -6.39
CA SER A 176 -4.78 -11.18 -6.74
C SER A 176 -5.09 -9.88 -6.01
N ALA A 177 -4.77 -9.79 -4.72
CA ALA A 177 -4.92 -8.57 -3.94
C ALA A 177 -4.02 -7.45 -4.48
N PHE A 178 -2.78 -7.75 -4.88
CA PHE A 178 -1.88 -6.78 -5.53
C PHE A 178 -2.49 -6.23 -6.82
N LEU A 179 -2.99 -7.10 -7.71
CA LEU A 179 -3.63 -6.67 -8.95
C LEU A 179 -4.84 -5.78 -8.68
N ALA A 180 -5.72 -6.17 -7.75
CA ALA A 180 -6.87 -5.36 -7.34
C ALA A 180 -6.42 -3.99 -6.79
N THR A 181 -5.40 -3.98 -5.91
CA THR A 181 -4.82 -2.74 -5.36
C THR A 181 -4.25 -1.85 -6.45
N ALA A 182 -3.55 -2.41 -7.44
CA ALA A 182 -2.95 -1.65 -8.53
C ALA A 182 -4.01 -1.00 -9.43
N ILE A 183 -5.07 -1.74 -9.78
CA ILE A 183 -6.17 -1.22 -10.60
C ILE A 183 -6.94 -0.12 -9.84
N LEU A 184 -7.35 -0.41 -8.61
CA LEU A 184 -8.14 0.53 -7.80
C LEU A 184 -7.31 1.77 -7.42
N GLY A 185 -6.05 1.56 -7.02
CA GLY A 185 -5.12 2.65 -6.72
C GLY A 185 -4.79 3.50 -7.95
N GLY A 186 -4.67 2.90 -9.14
CA GLY A 186 -4.51 3.63 -10.39
C GLY A 186 -5.70 4.56 -10.68
N ALA A 187 -6.92 4.06 -10.51
CA ALA A 187 -8.12 4.88 -10.64
C ALA A 187 -8.19 6.00 -9.59
N GLN A 188 -7.76 5.74 -8.34
CA GLN A 188 -7.63 6.77 -7.30
C GLN A 188 -6.62 7.86 -7.67
N ILE A 189 -5.46 7.49 -8.21
CA ILE A 189 -4.44 8.45 -8.66
C ILE A 189 -5.00 9.32 -9.80
N ILE A 190 -5.67 8.72 -10.78
CA ILE A 190 -6.23 9.46 -11.93
C ILE A 190 -7.30 10.45 -11.47
N THR A 191 -8.31 9.97 -10.74
CA THR A 191 -9.42 10.81 -10.25
C THR A 191 -8.94 11.84 -9.24
N GLY A 192 -8.05 11.46 -8.32
CA GLY A 192 -7.42 12.37 -7.36
C GLY A 192 -6.60 13.46 -8.05
N SER A 193 -5.90 13.13 -9.14
CA SER A 193 -5.16 14.13 -9.93
C SER A 193 -6.12 15.16 -10.52
N ILE A 194 -7.23 14.75 -11.13
CA ILE A 194 -8.24 15.69 -11.65
C ILE A 194 -8.81 16.58 -10.54
N LYS A 195 -9.06 16.04 -9.34
CA LYS A 195 -9.52 16.84 -8.19
C LYS A 195 -8.47 17.84 -7.74
N VAL A 196 -7.19 17.44 -7.67
CA VAL A 196 -6.07 18.36 -7.36
C VAL A 196 -5.95 19.45 -8.43
N MET A 197 -6.09 19.11 -9.71
CA MET A 197 -6.06 20.05 -10.83
C MET A 197 -7.15 21.12 -10.72
N GLY A 198 -8.33 20.77 -10.22
CA GLY A 198 -9.44 21.72 -9.97
C GLY A 198 -9.12 22.82 -8.96
N HIS A 199 -8.02 22.72 -8.21
CA HIS A 199 -7.55 23.81 -7.34
C HIS A 199 -6.69 24.85 -8.07
N PHE A 200 -6.21 24.54 -9.28
CA PHE A 200 -5.31 25.41 -10.05
C PHE A 200 -5.91 25.86 -11.39
N TRP A 201 -6.88 25.11 -11.89
CA TRP A 201 -7.53 25.36 -13.17
C TRP A 201 -9.05 25.35 -13.02
N ASP A 202 -9.71 26.12 -13.87
CA ASP A 202 -11.17 26.14 -13.96
C ASP A 202 -11.65 24.89 -14.72
N ILE A 203 -11.90 23.82 -13.96
CA ILE A 203 -12.42 22.56 -14.49
C ILE A 203 -13.96 22.59 -14.41
N PRO A 204 -14.68 22.24 -15.50
CA PRO A 204 -16.14 22.26 -15.51
C PRO A 204 -16.75 21.52 -14.32
N SER A 205 -17.76 22.12 -13.69
CA SER A 205 -18.42 21.57 -12.49
C SER A 205 -18.96 20.15 -12.71
N ALA A 206 -19.51 19.86 -13.90
CA ALA A 206 -19.97 18.53 -14.28
C ALA A 206 -18.81 17.51 -14.26
N THR A 207 -17.64 17.88 -14.77
CA THR A 207 -16.44 17.02 -14.75
C THR A 207 -15.98 16.74 -13.33
N LEU A 208 -15.94 17.75 -12.46
CA LEU A 208 -15.57 17.58 -11.05
C LEU A 208 -16.59 16.72 -10.28
N ALA A 209 -17.89 16.87 -10.56
CA ALA A 209 -18.94 16.06 -9.95
C ALA A 209 -18.82 14.58 -10.36
N ILE A 210 -18.66 14.30 -11.65
CA ILE A 210 -18.44 12.94 -12.16
C ILE A 210 -17.16 12.34 -11.59
N THR A 211 -16.06 13.11 -11.60
CA THR A 211 -14.77 12.68 -11.05
C THR A 211 -14.91 12.33 -9.57
N THR A 212 -15.63 13.14 -8.80
CA THR A 212 -15.86 12.89 -7.37
C THR A 212 -16.66 11.61 -7.16
N ALA A 213 -17.74 11.38 -7.91
CA ALA A 213 -18.51 10.14 -7.83
C ALA A 213 -17.65 8.91 -8.15
N ILE A 214 -16.82 8.97 -9.20
CA ILE A 214 -15.90 7.87 -9.56
C ILE A 214 -14.85 7.68 -8.45
N HIS A 215 -14.25 8.76 -7.96
CA HIS A 215 -13.25 8.71 -6.88
C HIS A 215 -13.82 8.02 -5.63
N ASP A 216 -15.06 8.32 -5.27
CA ASP A 216 -15.72 7.77 -4.09
C ASP A 216 -16.11 6.30 -4.30
N ILE A 217 -16.62 5.92 -5.49
CA ILE A 217 -16.92 4.52 -5.82
C ILE A 217 -15.65 3.67 -5.77
N PHE A 218 -14.57 4.12 -6.40
CA PHE A 218 -13.30 3.40 -6.35
C PHE A 218 -12.70 3.39 -4.94
N SER A 219 -12.96 4.41 -4.13
CA SER A 219 -12.54 4.44 -2.72
C SER A 219 -13.28 3.38 -1.92
N LEU A 220 -14.60 3.21 -2.15
CA LEU A 220 -15.38 2.13 -1.54
C LEU A 220 -14.83 0.76 -1.90
N LEU A 221 -14.57 0.52 -3.19
CA LEU A 221 -14.00 -0.73 -3.66
C LEU A 221 -12.60 -0.97 -3.06
N PHE A 222 -11.78 0.07 -2.94
CA PHE A 222 -10.47 -0.01 -2.31
C PHE A 222 -10.57 -0.34 -0.82
N ILE A 223 -11.50 0.29 -0.09
CA ILE A 223 -11.77 0.00 1.33
C ILE A 223 -12.20 -1.46 1.49
N ILE A 224 -13.12 -1.95 0.66
CA ILE A 224 -13.55 -3.35 0.70
C ILE A 224 -12.37 -4.28 0.46
N MET A 225 -11.53 -4.00 -0.55
CA MET A 225 -10.33 -4.76 -0.84
C MET A 225 -9.35 -4.74 0.35
N LEU A 226 -9.10 -3.57 0.95
CA LEU A 226 -8.23 -3.42 2.12
C LEU A 226 -8.76 -4.19 3.34
N LEU A 227 -10.07 -4.17 3.56
CA LEU A 227 -10.71 -4.96 4.61
C LEU A 227 -10.51 -6.46 4.35
N ILE A 228 -10.75 -6.93 3.13
CA ILE A 228 -10.49 -8.34 2.75
C ILE A 228 -9.01 -8.69 2.97
N HIS A 229 -8.08 -7.82 2.56
CA HIS A 229 -6.65 -8.01 2.76
C HIS A 229 -6.29 -8.22 4.24
N ILE A 230 -6.81 -7.36 5.12
CA ILE A 230 -6.57 -7.44 6.57
C ILE A 230 -7.25 -8.69 7.15
N LEU A 231 -8.51 -8.92 6.82
CA LEU A 231 -9.29 -10.07 7.31
C LEU A 231 -8.66 -11.39 6.91
N PHE A 232 -8.08 -11.51 5.71
CA PHE A 232 -7.37 -12.71 5.28
C PHE A 232 -6.23 -13.08 6.23
N VAL A 233 -5.56 -12.09 6.83
CA VAL A 233 -4.47 -12.37 7.76
C VAL A 233 -4.97 -12.63 9.18
N LEU A 234 -6.09 -12.02 9.57
CA LEU A 234 -6.68 -12.24 10.89
C LEU A 234 -7.40 -13.60 10.99
N VAL A 235 -8.14 -13.99 9.96
CA VAL A 235 -8.98 -15.20 9.93
C VAL A 235 -8.14 -16.46 9.69
N PHE A 236 -7.23 -16.44 8.70
CA PHE A 236 -6.45 -17.63 8.36
C PHE A 236 -5.18 -17.70 9.22
N ALA A 237 -5.12 -18.68 10.12
CA ALA A 237 -3.98 -18.86 11.03
C ALA A 237 -2.64 -18.98 10.30
N GLU A 238 -2.63 -19.66 9.15
CA GLU A 238 -1.45 -19.79 8.29
C GLU A 238 -0.94 -18.45 7.73
N HIS A 239 -1.81 -17.46 7.56
CA HIS A 239 -1.42 -16.12 7.10
C HIS A 239 -0.92 -15.23 8.25
N ARG A 240 -1.24 -15.54 9.51
CA ARG A 240 -0.71 -14.80 10.68
C ARG A 240 0.81 -14.87 10.76
N ILE A 241 1.40 -15.99 10.29
CA ILE A 241 2.85 -16.15 10.13
C ILE A 241 3.39 -15.10 9.14
N LEU A 242 2.68 -14.85 8.04
CA LEU A 242 3.04 -13.82 7.06
C LEU A 242 2.95 -12.41 7.64
N LEU A 243 1.94 -12.10 8.47
CA LEU A 243 1.92 -10.81 9.19
C LEU A 243 3.09 -10.67 10.15
N LYS A 244 3.39 -11.71 10.94
CA LYS A 244 4.57 -11.71 11.81
C LYS A 244 5.85 -11.50 11.00
N SER A 245 5.93 -12.07 9.80
CA SER A 245 7.08 -11.96 8.90
C SER A 245 7.36 -10.53 8.43
N TRP A 246 6.37 -9.63 8.40
CA TRP A 246 6.61 -8.22 8.14
C TRP A 246 7.50 -7.61 9.24
N PHE A 247 7.22 -7.94 10.50
CA PHE A 247 7.98 -7.44 11.64
C PHE A 247 9.30 -8.19 11.86
N THR A 248 9.34 -9.52 11.73
CA THR A 248 10.57 -10.31 11.93
C THR A 248 11.48 -10.25 10.70
N GLY A 249 10.92 -10.14 9.50
CA GLY A 249 11.63 -10.23 8.23
C GLY A 249 11.91 -11.67 7.78
N LYS A 250 11.52 -12.69 8.56
CA LYS A 250 11.85 -14.10 8.33
C LYS A 250 10.61 -15.00 8.45
N VAL A 251 10.68 -16.15 7.79
CA VAL A 251 9.75 -17.29 7.95
C VAL A 251 10.58 -18.57 8.07
N SER A 252 10.04 -19.59 8.76
CA SER A 252 10.74 -20.87 8.86
C SER A 252 10.82 -21.58 7.50
N GLU A 253 11.87 -22.36 7.31
CA GLU A 253 12.08 -23.17 6.13
C GLU A 253 10.97 -24.21 5.95
N SER A 254 10.52 -24.82 7.05
CA SER A 254 9.39 -25.75 7.06
C SER A 254 8.10 -25.11 6.54
N TYR A 255 7.81 -23.87 6.96
CA TYR A 255 6.65 -23.14 6.50
C TYR A 255 6.75 -22.80 5.01
N ALA A 256 7.91 -22.36 4.54
CA ALA A 256 8.14 -22.09 3.13
C ALA A 256 7.96 -23.36 2.29
N LYS A 257 8.49 -24.50 2.73
CA LYS A 257 8.33 -25.78 2.04
C LYS A 257 6.86 -26.23 1.94
N GLU A 258 6.07 -26.01 2.99
CA GLU A 258 4.66 -26.45 3.02
C GLU A 258 3.73 -25.50 2.24
N LYS A 259 3.94 -24.18 2.37
CA LYS A 259 2.98 -23.15 1.89
C LYS A 259 3.44 -22.37 0.68
N HIS A 260 4.71 -22.48 0.32
CA HIS A 260 5.35 -21.77 -0.78
C HIS A 260 6.25 -22.73 -1.57
N GLU A 261 5.70 -23.88 -1.99
CA GLU A 261 6.43 -25.00 -2.62
C GLU A 261 7.29 -24.52 -3.79
N ASP A 262 6.70 -23.77 -4.73
CA ASP A 262 7.42 -23.25 -5.90
C ASP A 262 8.56 -22.31 -5.49
N TRP A 263 8.34 -21.47 -4.46
CA TRP A 263 9.38 -20.56 -3.97
C TRP A 263 10.53 -21.31 -3.28
N TYR A 264 10.20 -22.33 -2.50
CA TYR A 264 11.20 -23.15 -1.83
C TYR A 264 12.06 -23.91 -2.85
N ASP A 265 11.45 -24.45 -3.90
CA ASP A 265 12.13 -25.11 -5.01
C ASP A 265 13.07 -24.14 -5.77
N GLU A 266 12.63 -22.91 -6.03
CA GLU A 266 13.50 -21.86 -6.61
C GLU A 266 14.72 -21.57 -5.74
N LEU A 267 14.52 -21.44 -4.42
CA LEU A 267 15.61 -21.15 -3.48
C LEU A 267 16.62 -22.29 -3.38
N THR A 268 16.14 -23.54 -3.41
CA THR A 268 17.01 -24.72 -3.32
C THR A 268 17.77 -24.97 -4.62
N LYS A 269 17.17 -24.69 -5.78
CA LYS A 269 17.86 -24.75 -7.08
C LYS A 269 18.97 -23.71 -7.20
N GLN A 270 18.79 -22.50 -6.64
CA GLN A 270 19.81 -21.45 -6.63
C GLN A 270 21.00 -21.72 -5.68
N LYS A 271 20.86 -22.68 -4.74
CA LYS A 271 21.95 -23.10 -3.85
C LYS A 271 22.88 -24.16 -4.48
N LYS A 272 22.44 -24.82 -5.57
CA LYS A 272 23.24 -25.79 -6.34
C LYS A 272 23.99 -25.08 -7.46
#